data_AF-A0A1C6UA26-F1
#
_entry.id   AF-A0A1C6UA26-F1
#
_cell.length_a   1.000
_cell.length_b   1.000
_cell.length_c   1.000
_cell.angle_alpha   90.00
_cell.angle_beta   90.00
_cell.angle_gamma   90.00
#
_symmetry.space_group_name_H-M   'P 1'
#
loop_
_entity.id
_entity.type
_entity.pdbx_description
1 polymer ?
#
loop_
_entity_poly.entity_id
_entity_poly.type
_entity_poly.pdbx_seq_one_letter_code
_entity_poly.pdbx_strand_id
1 'polypeptide(L)'
;MREITVRVDGVSEERYADIVNAIWMQMNAIGFDFTVTPDDQAVPAQIDKRWDEYSQVSWSNGGRRGTPQAIAAGADQTGIHRADSRE
;
A
#
# COMPACT_ATOMS: atom_id res chain seq x y z
N MET A 1 -11.57 10.28 14.24
CA MET A 1 -10.76 9.28 13.53
C MET A 1 -10.75 8.00 14.36
N ARG A 2 -10.98 6.84 13.76
CA ARG A 2 -10.87 5.52 14.42
C ARG A 2 -9.87 4.69 13.62
N GLU A 3 -9.03 3.92 14.29
CA GLU A 3 -7.93 3.19 13.68
C GLU A 3 -7.97 1.71 14.07
N ILE A 4 -7.58 0.86 13.13
CA ILE A 4 -7.38 -0.58 13.33
C ILE A 4 -6.02 -0.93 12.72
N THR A 5 -5.17 -1.61 13.47
CA THR A 5 -3.87 -2.11 13.00
C THR A 5 -3.96 -3.62 12.79
N VAL A 6 -3.54 -4.09 11.61
CA VAL A 6 -3.41 -5.53 11.31
C VAL A 6 -1.93 -5.88 11.33
N ARG A 7 -1.55 -6.86 12.16
CA ARG A 7 -0.17 -7.39 12.21
C ARG A 7 -0.17 -8.81 11.68
N VAL A 8 0.72 -9.09 10.75
CA VAL A 8 0.88 -10.40 10.11
C VAL A 8 2.33 -10.83 10.23
N ASP A 9 2.56 -12.11 10.47
CA ASP A 9 3.90 -12.69 10.67
C ASP A 9 4.17 -13.79 9.63
N GLY A 10 5.45 -13.97 9.28
CA GLY A 10 5.89 -15.01 8.34
C GLY A 10 5.39 -14.84 6.90
N VAL A 11 5.00 -13.63 6.50
CA VAL A 11 4.53 -13.34 5.13
C VAL A 11 5.67 -12.89 4.23
N SER A 12 5.71 -13.38 2.99
CA SER A 12 6.60 -12.83 1.96
C SER A 12 6.10 -11.45 1.51
N GLU A 13 6.99 -10.65 0.90
CA GLU A 13 6.63 -9.35 0.32
C GLU A 13 5.44 -9.44 -0.64
N GLU A 14 5.36 -10.51 -1.44
CA GLU A 14 4.25 -10.74 -2.37
C GLU A 14 2.92 -10.98 -1.65
N ARG A 15 2.92 -11.80 -0.59
CA ARG A 15 1.72 -12.04 0.23
C ARG A 15 1.33 -10.81 1.02
N TYR A 16 2.31 -10.04 1.48
CA TYR A 16 2.08 -8.77 2.15
C TYR A 16 1.36 -7.79 1.20
N ALA A 17 1.86 -7.65 -0.03
CA ALA A 17 1.22 -6.85 -1.08
C ALA A 17 -0.22 -7.32 -1.38
N ASP A 18 -0.46 -8.63 -1.41
CA ASP A 18 -1.82 -9.19 -1.56
C ASP A 18 -2.75 -8.77 -0.43
N ILE A 19 -2.27 -8.84 0.81
CA ILE A 19 -3.06 -8.47 2.01
C ILE A 19 -3.40 -6.98 1.96
N VAL A 20 -2.43 -6.11 1.66
CA VAL A 20 -2.64 -4.65 1.52
C VAL A 20 -3.70 -4.36 0.45
N ASN A 21 -3.58 -4.99 -0.73
CA ASN A 21 -4.53 -4.81 -1.82
C ASN A 21 -5.93 -5.35 -1.46
N ALA A 22 -6.02 -6.48 -0.77
CA ALA A 22 -7.29 -7.05 -0.32
C ALA A 22 -8.01 -6.13 0.68
N ILE A 23 -7.28 -5.56 1.64
CA ILE A 23 -7.83 -4.58 2.60
C ILE A 23 -8.36 -3.36 1.83
N TRP A 24 -7.56 -2.82 0.91
CA TRP A 24 -7.96 -1.66 0.11
C TRP A 24 -9.25 -1.94 -0.68
N MET A 25 -9.32 -3.09 -1.36
CA MET A 25 -10.52 -3.51 -2.11
C MET A 25 -11.75 -3.59 -1.23
N GLN A 26 -11.64 -4.23 -0.06
CA GLN A 26 -12.76 -4.41 0.85
C GLN A 26 -13.25 -3.06 1.40
N MET A 27 -12.34 -2.16 1.76
CA MET A 27 -12.71 -0.83 2.26
C MET A 27 -13.38 0.00 1.16
N ASN A 28 -12.88 -0.07 -0.08
CA ASN A 28 -13.50 0.59 -1.23
C ASN A 28 -14.91 0.06 -1.49
N ALA A 29 -15.12 -1.27 -1.41
CA ALA A 29 -16.43 -1.89 -1.61
C ALA A 29 -17.48 -1.48 -0.57
N ILE A 30 -17.05 -1.09 0.65
CA ILE A 30 -17.96 -0.65 1.72
C ILE A 30 -18.29 0.86 1.59
N GLY A 31 -17.55 1.64 0.80
CA GLY A 31 -17.89 3.02 0.44
C GLY A 31 -17.62 4.07 1.53
N PHE A 32 -16.65 3.81 2.40
CA PHE A 32 -16.17 4.79 3.39
C PHE A 32 -14.98 5.59 2.85
N ASP A 33 -14.71 6.75 3.48
CA ASP A 33 -13.42 7.41 3.33
C ASP A 33 -12.37 6.70 4.20
N PHE A 34 -11.27 6.25 3.57
CA PHE A 34 -10.22 5.51 4.28
C PHE A 34 -8.84 5.77 3.67
N THR A 35 -7.83 5.32 4.39
CA THR A 35 -6.44 5.24 3.92
C THR A 35 -5.88 3.90 4.39
N VAL A 36 -5.18 3.20 3.51
CA VAL A 36 -4.38 2.03 3.87
C VAL A 36 -2.93 2.49 3.91
N THR A 37 -2.31 2.41 5.08
CA THR A 37 -0.91 2.76 5.30
C THR A 37 -0.12 1.48 5.54
N PRO A 38 0.62 0.99 4.54
CA PRO A 38 1.57 -0.10 4.73
C PRO A 38 2.69 0.30 5.70
N ASP A 39 3.36 -0.67 6.30
CA ASP A 39 4.54 -0.39 7.14
C ASP A 39 5.77 0.02 6.31
N ASP A 40 6.87 0.29 7.01
CA ASP A 40 8.14 0.73 6.45
C ASP A 40 8.87 -0.37 5.64
N GLN A 41 8.51 -1.64 5.83
CA GLN A 41 9.05 -2.77 5.10
C GLN A 41 8.27 -3.05 3.80
N ALA A 42 7.13 -2.39 3.60
CA ALA A 42 6.35 -2.51 2.39
C ALA A 42 7.17 -2.12 1.16
N VAL A 43 7.09 -2.95 0.12
CA VAL A 43 7.75 -2.70 -1.16
C VAL A 43 6.71 -2.14 -2.15
N PRO A 44 6.71 -0.82 -2.46
CA PRO A 44 5.69 -0.20 -3.29
C PRO A 44 5.52 -0.87 -4.66
N ALA A 45 6.63 -1.27 -5.27
CA ALA A 45 6.64 -1.93 -6.57
C ALA A 45 5.92 -3.30 -6.53
N GLN A 46 5.98 -4.03 -5.42
CA GLN A 46 5.27 -5.31 -5.29
C GLN A 46 3.77 -5.10 -5.10
N ILE A 47 3.39 -4.08 -4.31
CA ILE A 47 1.98 -3.70 -4.14
C ILE A 47 1.35 -3.36 -5.50
N ASP A 48 2.05 -2.55 -6.30
CA ASP A 48 1.60 -2.14 -7.62
C ASP A 48 1.54 -3.31 -8.60
N LYS A 49 2.61 -4.12 -8.67
CA LYS A 49 2.66 -5.32 -9.52
C LYS A 49 1.51 -6.30 -9.21
N ARG A 50 1.28 -6.59 -7.92
CA ARG A 50 0.21 -7.52 -7.51
C ARG A 50 -1.18 -6.96 -7.81
N TRP A 51 -1.34 -5.64 -7.72
CA TRP A 51 -2.58 -4.98 -8.14
C TRP A 51 -2.84 -5.15 -9.63
N ASP A 52 -1.82 -4.93 -10.47
CA ASP A 52 -1.92 -5.14 -11.91
C ASP A 52 -2.32 -6.59 -12.23
N GLU A 53 -1.74 -7.57 -11.55
CA GLU A 53 -2.07 -8.99 -11.69
C GLU A 53 -3.53 -9.30 -11.33
N TYR A 54 -4.08 -8.72 -10.27
CA TYR A 54 -5.49 -8.89 -9.91
C TYR A 54 -6.45 -8.27 -10.92
N SER A 55 -6.01 -7.20 -11.58
CA SER A 55 -6.90 -6.37 -12.39
C SER A 55 -6.93 -6.74 -13.87
N GLN A 56 -6.08 -7.69 -14.29
CA GLN A 56 -5.71 -8.09 -15.65
C GLN A 56 -5.27 -6.96 -16.59
N VAL A 57 -5.82 -5.73 -16.54
CA VAL A 57 -5.38 -4.51 -17.24
C VAL A 57 -6.05 -3.23 -16.63
N SER A 58 -6.08 -3.00 -15.31
CA SER A 58 -6.76 -1.81 -14.75
C SER A 58 -5.86 -0.57 -14.62
N TRP A 59 -5.68 0.12 -15.74
CA TRP A 59 -5.09 1.47 -15.79
C TRP A 59 -5.90 2.53 -15.02
N SER A 60 -7.16 2.25 -14.62
CA SER A 60 -8.04 3.23 -14.00
C SER A 60 -7.75 3.47 -12.51
N ASN A 61 -7.21 2.47 -11.79
CA ASN A 61 -6.95 2.57 -10.34
C ASN A 61 -5.45 2.51 -9.96
N GLY A 62 -4.56 2.10 -10.87
CA GLY A 62 -3.09 2.07 -10.66
C GLY A 62 -2.27 2.85 -11.69
N GLY A 63 -2.91 3.51 -12.67
CA GLY A 63 -2.22 4.06 -13.84
C GLY A 63 -1.14 5.11 -13.56
N ARG A 64 0.01 4.98 -14.26
CA ARG A 64 1.21 5.85 -14.41
C ARG A 64 1.88 6.41 -13.14
N ARG A 65 1.20 6.43 -12.00
CA ARG A 65 1.69 6.94 -10.70
C ARG A 65 1.62 5.88 -9.59
N GLY A 66 1.15 4.68 -9.90
CA GLY A 66 0.96 3.58 -8.95
C GLY A 66 -0.35 3.69 -8.18
N THR A 67 -0.75 2.59 -7.53
CA THR A 67 -1.93 2.57 -6.66
C THR A 67 -1.80 3.51 -5.44
N PRO A 68 -2.91 4.03 -4.87
CA PRO A 68 -2.87 4.91 -3.70
C PRO A 68 -2.07 4.33 -2.52
N GLN A 69 -2.19 3.02 -2.27
CA GLN A 69 -1.45 2.30 -1.24
C GLN A 69 0.06 2.20 -1.57
N ALA A 70 0.44 2.02 -2.84
CA ALA A 70 1.85 2.05 -3.25
C ALA A 70 2.44 3.46 -3.11
N ILE A 71 1.67 4.51 -3.43
CA ILE A 71 2.07 5.90 -3.23
C ILE A 71 2.27 6.18 -1.74
N ALA A 72 1.36 5.73 -0.87
CA ALA A 72 1.49 5.88 0.58
C ALA A 72 2.76 5.21 1.11
N ALA A 73 3.03 3.97 0.70
CA ALA A 73 4.26 3.26 1.06
C ALA A 73 5.53 4.00 0.60
N GLY A 74 5.51 4.59 -0.61
CA GLY A 74 6.64 5.39 -1.10
C GLY A 74 6.82 6.73 -0.38
N ALA A 75 5.72 7.38 0.03
CA ALA A 75 5.77 8.66 0.75
C ALA A 75 6.40 8.51 2.14
N ASP A 76 6.04 7.45 2.88
CA ASP A 76 6.58 7.18 4.21
C ASP A 76 8.10 6.90 4.18
N GLN A 77 8.61 6.24 3.14
CA GLN A 77 10.05 6.03 2.95
C GLN A 77 10.82 7.36 2.74
N THR A 78 10.26 8.31 1.98
CA THR A 78 10.92 9.62 1.75
C THR A 78 10.86 10.58 2.95
N GLY A 79 9.90 10.41 3.85
CA GLY A 79 9.78 11.23 5.06
C GLY A 79 10.93 11.03 6.05
N ILE A 80 11.48 9.82 6.11
CA ILE A 80 12.54 9.45 7.07
C ILE A 80 13.92 9.92 6.60
N HIS A 81 14.22 9.83 5.29
CA HIS A 81 15.52 10.30 4.77
C HIS A 81 15.77 11.81 4.94
N ARG A 82 14.72 12.61 5.15
CA ARG A 82 14.86 14.04 5.42
C ARG A 82 15.02 14.37 6.90
N ALA A 83 14.63 13.46 7.80
CA ALA A 83 14.73 13.66 9.24
C ALA A 83 16.15 13.37 9.78
N ASP A 84 16.91 12.48 9.12
CA ASP A 84 18.24 12.05 9.55
C ASP A 84 19.42 12.93 9.08
N SER A 85 19.16 14.04 8.37
CA SER A 85 20.22 14.95 7.88
C SER A 85 20.41 16.22 8.72
N ARG A 86 19.99 16.20 10.00
CA ARG A 86 20.22 17.29 10.96
C ARG A 86 20.60 16.73 12.34
N GLU A 87 21.78 16.17 12.45
CA GLU A 87 22.56 16.16 13.70
C GLU A 87 23.99 16.61 13.43
#